data_AF-I0FFA2-F1
#
_entry.id   AF-I0FFA2-F1
#
_cell.length_a   1.000
_cell.length_b   1.000
_cell.length_c   1.000
_cell.angle_alpha   90.00
_cell.angle_beta   90.00
_cell.angle_gamma   90.00
#
_symmetry.space_group_name_H-M   'P 1'
#
loop_
_entity.id
_entity.type
_entity.pdbx_description
1 polymer ?
#
loop_
_entity_poly.entity_id
_entity_poly.type
_entity_poly.pdbx_seq_one_letter_code
_entity_poly.pdbx_strand_id
1 'polypeptide(L)'
;MKKGKNKEAKKEMKEKKELGEIGRREERREGREKRRIVMVMMMMVMMVMGCNSGGVAGGEGKVDLAKKNSFLESLVKIGEGFQEIFGVFGSAVGDALGFSIVKSGDSRSKVGEYFKKVGKGLTIAKSKLQDLKVKISDAQNADGSTIKIVEDAILGASDIFERLIAALTKLAGVTNDGTEIGDTASAGAAVAADKNSVDVIIAEVQNIINIAEKFGIKIDTGAAGAAVAANAGGEAVAKSGAAAGAGVPAKLADEVAKADPLAMIDKIKNANTGTELAANNNNEAGALATKIDANNYGAKTNADLAAAVSLKAMTKSGKFSAAVNEEGAVKAAAVNAVNKVLGILDVIIGRTVSSNLDKIREAVKGIKYYESSGTEVSQSDTTPTSITK
;
A
#
# COMPACT_ATOMS: atom_id res chain seq x y z
N MET A 1 -17.00 36.33 31.65
CA MET A 1 -16.53 35.55 30.48
C MET A 1 -15.99 34.13 30.76
N LYS A 2 -16.10 33.54 31.97
CA LYS A 2 -15.52 32.20 32.27
C LYS A 2 -16.45 30.98 32.08
N LYS A 3 -17.73 31.15 31.72
CA LYS A 3 -18.68 30.02 31.56
C LYS A 3 -18.73 29.38 30.16
N GLY A 4 -18.12 30.00 29.13
CA GLY A 4 -18.15 29.50 27.75
C GLY A 4 -17.14 28.37 27.45
N LYS A 5 -15.89 28.51 27.92
CA LYS A 5 -14.80 27.55 27.63
C LYS A 5 -15.03 26.15 28.18
N ASN A 6 -15.83 25.99 29.23
CA ASN A 6 -16.10 24.69 29.85
C ASN A 6 -17.19 23.88 29.09
N LYS A 7 -17.92 24.52 28.17
CA LYS A 7 -18.93 23.85 27.33
C LYS A 7 -18.29 23.26 26.07
N GLU A 8 -17.34 23.95 25.45
CA GLU A 8 -16.56 23.45 24.30
C GLU A 8 -15.65 22.29 24.68
N ALA A 9 -14.91 22.38 25.79
CA ALA A 9 -14.04 21.28 26.25
C ALA A 9 -14.84 20.01 26.58
N LYS A 10 -16.09 20.15 27.08
CA LYS A 10 -16.99 19.01 27.30
C LYS A 10 -17.54 18.43 26.00
N LYS A 11 -17.73 19.26 24.96
CA LYS A 11 -18.18 18.80 23.64
C LYS A 11 -17.07 18.03 22.92
N GLU A 12 -15.84 18.54 22.91
CA GLU A 12 -14.68 17.85 22.34
C GLU A 12 -14.36 16.53 23.06
N MET A 13 -14.45 16.48 24.39
CA MET A 13 -14.25 15.21 25.11
C MET A 13 -15.33 14.18 24.83
N LYS A 14 -16.57 14.63 24.55
CA LYS A 14 -17.67 13.72 24.19
C LYS A 14 -17.50 13.16 22.78
N GLU A 15 -17.09 14.01 21.84
CA GLU A 15 -16.83 13.65 20.44
C GLU A 15 -15.61 12.74 20.29
N LYS A 16 -14.53 12.98 21.05
CA LYS A 16 -13.36 12.08 21.12
C LYS A 16 -13.69 10.73 21.77
N LYS A 17 -14.60 10.69 22.74
CA LYS A 17 -15.10 9.42 23.32
C LYS A 17 -15.94 8.64 22.32
N GLU A 18 -16.82 9.31 21.59
CA GLU A 18 -17.67 8.68 20.56
C GLU A 18 -16.83 8.11 19.40
N LEU A 19 -15.79 8.82 18.94
CA LEU A 19 -14.85 8.32 17.93
C LEU A 19 -14.03 7.11 18.43
N GLY A 20 -13.57 7.15 19.68
CA GLY A 20 -12.89 6.01 20.30
C GLY A 20 -13.79 4.78 20.49
N GLU A 21 -15.09 4.99 20.73
CA GLU A 21 -16.07 3.90 20.80
C GLU A 21 -16.40 3.32 19.41
N ILE A 22 -16.44 4.14 18.35
CA ILE A 22 -16.65 3.68 16.97
C ILE A 22 -15.47 2.81 16.49
N GLY A 23 -14.23 3.26 16.69
CA GLY A 23 -13.04 2.48 16.33
C GLY A 23 -12.97 1.13 17.07
N ARG A 24 -13.29 1.12 18.37
CA ARG A 24 -13.36 -0.12 19.16
C ARG A 24 -14.55 -1.02 18.77
N ARG A 25 -15.58 -0.48 18.10
CA ARG A 25 -16.73 -1.23 17.56
C ARG A 25 -16.42 -1.83 16.20
N GLU A 26 -15.61 -1.15 15.37
CA GLU A 26 -15.06 -1.67 14.11
C GLU A 26 -14.03 -2.78 14.34
N GLU A 27 -13.09 -2.63 15.28
CA GLU A 27 -12.17 -3.73 15.65
C GLU A 27 -12.93 -4.96 16.16
N ARG A 28 -14.05 -4.76 16.90
CA ARG A 28 -14.94 -5.85 17.32
C ARG A 28 -15.83 -6.40 16.20
N ARG A 29 -15.97 -5.70 15.07
CA ARG A 29 -16.60 -6.21 13.83
C ARG A 29 -15.60 -7.00 13.02
N GLU A 30 -14.40 -6.48 12.77
CA GLU A 30 -13.32 -7.22 12.11
C GLU A 30 -12.91 -8.46 12.91
N GLY A 31 -12.84 -8.37 14.24
CA GLY A 31 -12.57 -9.53 15.09
C GLY A 31 -13.70 -10.56 15.07
N ARG A 32 -14.96 -10.14 14.86
CA ARG A 32 -16.11 -11.04 14.65
C ARG A 32 -16.16 -11.62 13.24
N GLU A 33 -15.71 -10.89 12.21
CA GLU A 33 -15.53 -11.42 10.85
C GLU A 33 -14.36 -12.37 10.78
N LYS A 34 -13.20 -12.05 11.36
CA LYS A 34 -12.07 -12.98 11.49
C LYS A 34 -12.47 -14.22 12.29
N ARG A 35 -13.23 -14.09 13.39
CA ARG A 35 -13.79 -15.26 14.11
C ARG A 35 -14.86 -15.99 13.32
N ARG A 36 -15.73 -15.32 12.55
CA ARG A 36 -16.69 -15.99 11.64
C ARG A 36 -15.97 -16.70 10.51
N ILE A 37 -14.92 -16.13 9.94
CA ILE A 37 -14.12 -16.73 8.88
C ILE A 37 -13.37 -17.95 9.42
N VAL A 38 -12.78 -17.87 10.61
CA VAL A 38 -12.14 -19.02 11.27
C VAL A 38 -13.16 -20.08 11.71
N MET A 39 -14.31 -19.69 12.26
CA MET A 39 -15.35 -20.61 12.70
C MET A 39 -16.07 -21.26 11.51
N VAL A 40 -16.28 -20.55 10.40
CA VAL A 40 -16.75 -21.12 9.12
C VAL A 40 -15.69 -22.02 8.53
N MET A 41 -14.40 -21.67 8.58
CA MET A 41 -13.31 -22.56 8.15
C MET A 41 -13.24 -23.84 9.00
N MET A 42 -13.47 -23.75 10.31
CA MET A 42 -13.52 -24.91 11.22
C MET A 42 -14.80 -25.74 11.05
N MET A 43 -15.93 -25.10 10.73
CA MET A 43 -17.21 -25.77 10.43
C MET A 43 -17.22 -26.41 9.03
N MET A 44 -16.47 -25.85 8.07
CA MET A 44 -16.25 -26.44 6.74
C MET A 44 -15.29 -27.64 6.81
N VAL A 45 -14.29 -27.62 7.71
CA VAL A 45 -13.44 -28.79 7.98
C VAL A 45 -14.19 -29.88 8.75
N MET A 46 -15.12 -29.54 9.65
CA MET A 46 -15.94 -30.53 10.37
C MET A 46 -17.12 -31.09 9.57
N MET A 47 -17.73 -30.34 8.64
CA MET A 47 -18.75 -30.88 7.72
C MET A 47 -18.19 -31.88 6.71
N VAL A 48 -16.86 -31.91 6.52
CA VAL A 48 -16.16 -32.88 5.65
C VAL A 48 -15.69 -34.13 6.43
N MET A 49 -15.86 -34.17 7.76
CA MET A 49 -15.66 -35.39 8.57
C MET A 49 -16.95 -36.11 8.95
N GLY A 50 -17.99 -35.98 8.12
CA GLY A 50 -19.14 -36.88 8.10
C GLY A 50 -18.84 -38.20 7.40
N CYS A 51 -17.71 -38.85 7.70
CA CYS A 51 -17.53 -40.27 7.37
C CYS A 51 -18.38 -41.08 8.35
N ASN A 52 -19.68 -41.22 8.07
CA ASN A 52 -20.37 -42.41 8.56
C ASN A 52 -19.95 -43.57 7.65
N SER A 53 -18.95 -44.30 8.15
CA SER A 53 -18.61 -45.64 7.71
C SER A 53 -19.85 -46.53 7.87
N GLY A 54 -20.53 -46.78 6.76
CA GLY A 54 -21.63 -47.74 6.68
C GLY A 54 -21.61 -48.37 5.31
N GLY A 55 -20.87 -49.48 5.18
CA GLY A 55 -20.75 -50.21 3.93
C GLY A 55 -22.11 -50.69 3.44
N VAL A 56 -22.35 -50.51 2.14
CA VAL A 56 -23.26 -51.38 1.39
C VAL A 56 -22.60 -51.63 0.05
N ALA A 57 -22.17 -52.87 -0.11
CA ALA A 57 -21.84 -53.45 -1.40
C ALA A 57 -23.13 -53.54 -2.23
N GLY A 58 -23.06 -53.10 -3.48
CA GLY A 58 -24.06 -53.42 -4.50
C GLY A 58 -24.66 -52.21 -5.21
N GLY A 59 -24.49 -52.22 -6.55
CA GLY A 59 -25.45 -51.65 -7.50
C GLY A 59 -25.49 -50.14 -7.64
N GLU A 60 -25.10 -49.65 -8.82
CA GLU A 60 -25.72 -48.52 -9.51
C GLU A 60 -25.98 -47.26 -8.67
N GLY A 61 -24.90 -46.52 -8.41
CA GLY A 61 -24.96 -45.24 -7.69
C GLY A 61 -23.60 -44.70 -7.25
N LYS A 62 -22.50 -45.18 -7.83
CA LYS A 62 -21.17 -44.58 -7.63
C LYS A 62 -21.16 -43.21 -8.30
N VAL A 63 -21.68 -42.20 -7.61
CA VAL A 63 -21.13 -40.85 -7.68
C VAL A 63 -19.62 -41.01 -7.75
N ASP A 64 -19.01 -40.42 -8.78
CA ASP A 64 -17.63 -40.66 -9.18
C ASP A 64 -16.65 -40.14 -8.10
N LEU A 65 -16.55 -40.89 -6.99
CA LEU A 65 -15.87 -40.49 -5.76
C LEU A 65 -14.39 -40.20 -6.04
N ALA A 66 -13.78 -40.95 -6.95
CA ALA A 66 -12.42 -40.73 -7.40
C ALA A 66 -12.27 -39.36 -8.09
N LYS A 67 -13.19 -39.01 -8.99
CA LYS A 67 -13.21 -37.68 -9.64
C LYS A 67 -13.46 -36.56 -8.64
N LYS A 68 -14.40 -36.73 -7.71
CA LYS A 68 -14.65 -35.74 -6.64
C LYS A 68 -13.43 -35.56 -5.73
N ASN A 69 -12.76 -36.65 -5.35
CA ASN A 69 -11.53 -36.58 -4.55
C ASN A 69 -10.41 -35.86 -5.29
N SER A 70 -10.17 -36.18 -6.56
CA SER A 70 -9.14 -35.49 -7.36
C SER A 70 -9.42 -34.00 -7.54
N PHE A 71 -10.68 -33.60 -7.67
CA PHE A 71 -11.09 -32.18 -7.69
C PHE A 71 -10.77 -31.48 -6.37
N LEU A 72 -11.11 -32.10 -5.23
CA LEU A 72 -10.79 -31.56 -3.90
C LEU A 72 -9.27 -31.45 -3.68
N GLU A 73 -8.50 -32.44 -4.13
CA GLU A 73 -7.03 -32.39 -4.10
C GLU A 73 -6.47 -31.23 -4.93
N SER A 74 -7.04 -30.95 -6.11
CA SER A 74 -6.69 -29.77 -6.91
C SER A 74 -6.97 -28.47 -6.13
N LEU A 75 -8.12 -28.35 -5.46
CA LEU A 75 -8.44 -27.18 -4.64
C LEU A 75 -7.49 -27.01 -3.45
N VAL A 76 -7.04 -28.10 -2.82
CA VAL A 76 -6.03 -28.06 -1.75
C VAL A 76 -4.69 -27.51 -2.26
N LYS A 77 -4.19 -28.03 -3.39
CA LYS A 77 -2.93 -27.57 -4.01
C LYS A 77 -2.99 -26.10 -4.43
N ILE A 78 -4.15 -25.64 -4.91
CA ILE A 78 -4.40 -24.23 -5.22
C ILE A 78 -4.35 -23.41 -3.92
N GLY A 79 -5.02 -23.87 -2.86
CA GLY A 79 -4.98 -23.23 -1.54
C GLY A 79 -3.58 -23.08 -0.95
N GLU A 80 -2.75 -24.12 -1.04
CA GLU A 80 -1.33 -24.07 -0.65
C GLU A 80 -0.56 -23.02 -1.46
N GLY A 81 -0.79 -22.96 -2.77
CA GLY A 81 -0.19 -21.95 -3.65
C GLY A 81 -0.53 -20.50 -3.24
N PHE A 82 -1.76 -20.23 -2.82
CA PHE A 82 -2.11 -18.91 -2.25
C PHE A 82 -1.37 -18.61 -0.95
N GLN A 83 -1.27 -19.58 -0.04
CA GLN A 83 -0.56 -19.37 1.22
C GLN A 83 0.90 -18.99 0.99
N GLU A 84 1.56 -19.64 0.02
CA GLU A 84 2.93 -19.27 -0.36
C GLU A 84 3.02 -17.84 -0.92
N ILE A 85 2.09 -17.43 -1.78
CA ILE A 85 2.05 -16.07 -2.34
C ILE A 85 1.88 -15.03 -1.22
N PHE A 86 0.90 -15.24 -0.34
CA PHE A 86 0.64 -14.34 0.80
C PHE A 86 1.81 -14.32 1.79
N GLY A 87 2.44 -15.46 2.06
CA GLY A 87 3.62 -15.55 2.91
C GLY A 87 4.81 -14.76 2.36
N VAL A 88 5.10 -14.90 1.06
CA VAL A 88 6.19 -14.17 0.40
C VAL A 88 5.93 -12.66 0.39
N PHE A 89 4.74 -12.23 -0.05
CA PHE A 89 4.42 -10.80 -0.09
C PHE A 89 4.36 -10.21 1.31
N GLY A 90 3.75 -10.93 2.25
CA GLY A 90 3.67 -10.54 3.66
C GLY A 90 5.03 -10.40 4.32
N SER A 91 6.03 -11.23 3.98
CA SER A 91 7.40 -11.07 4.46
C SER A 91 8.13 -9.90 3.78
N ALA A 92 7.97 -9.74 2.47
CA ALA A 92 8.62 -8.66 1.73
C ALA A 92 8.15 -7.26 2.15
N VAL A 93 6.85 -7.10 2.42
CA VAL A 93 6.24 -5.84 2.88
C VAL A 93 6.20 -5.76 4.41
N GLY A 94 6.05 -6.87 5.13
CA GLY A 94 6.01 -6.88 6.60
C GLY A 94 7.33 -6.46 7.24
N ASP A 95 8.47 -6.80 6.62
CA ASP A 95 9.78 -6.25 7.01
C ASP A 95 9.91 -4.74 6.72
N ALA A 96 9.11 -4.22 5.78
CA ALA A 96 9.15 -2.84 5.30
C ALA A 96 8.23 -1.90 6.12
N LEU A 97 7.20 -2.45 6.76
CA LEU A 97 6.28 -1.72 7.66
C LEU A 97 6.91 -1.34 9.03
N GLY A 98 8.20 -1.58 9.23
CA GLY A 98 8.94 -0.94 10.32
C GLY A 98 8.99 0.56 10.05
N PHE A 99 8.44 1.40 10.93
CA PHE A 99 8.38 2.88 10.84
C PHE A 99 9.75 3.60 10.80
N SER A 100 10.82 2.92 10.39
CA SER A 100 12.20 3.40 10.37
C SER A 100 12.98 2.72 9.25
N ILE A 101 12.50 2.88 8.01
CA ILE A 101 13.13 2.36 6.79
C ILE A 101 14.53 2.96 6.63
N VAL A 102 14.68 4.23 6.96
CA VAL A 102 15.95 4.95 7.02
C VAL A 102 16.19 5.53 8.41
N LYS A 103 17.45 5.67 8.79
CA LYS A 103 17.90 6.29 10.05
C LYS A 103 18.91 7.40 9.79
N SER A 104 19.22 8.17 10.83
CA SER A 104 20.27 9.19 10.76
C SER A 104 21.61 8.58 10.37
N GLY A 105 22.29 9.20 9.41
CA GLY A 105 23.55 8.71 8.84
C GLY A 105 23.38 7.73 7.67
N ASP A 106 22.16 7.29 7.36
CA ASP A 106 21.93 6.52 6.13
C ASP A 106 22.08 7.42 4.90
N SER A 107 22.62 6.84 3.83
CA SER A 107 22.68 7.46 2.51
C SER A 107 21.34 7.36 1.78
N ARG A 108 21.13 8.26 0.81
CA ARG A 108 19.99 8.23 -0.11
C ARG A 108 19.83 6.87 -0.77
N SER A 109 20.94 6.22 -1.10
CA SER A 109 20.96 4.87 -1.68
C SER A 109 20.20 3.82 -0.85
N LYS A 110 20.02 4.01 0.46
CA LYS A 110 19.14 3.13 1.25
C LYS A 110 17.67 3.22 0.84
N VAL A 111 17.21 4.39 0.42
CA VAL A 111 15.88 4.56 -0.18
C VAL A 111 15.78 3.76 -1.48
N GLY A 112 16.80 3.85 -2.34
CA GLY A 112 16.85 3.07 -3.57
C GLY A 112 16.94 1.56 -3.36
N GLU A 113 17.71 1.10 -2.36
CA GLU A 113 17.75 -0.31 -1.94
C GLU A 113 16.40 -0.79 -1.44
N TYR A 114 15.70 0.04 -0.66
CA TYR A 114 14.36 -0.26 -0.19
C TYR A 114 13.37 -0.46 -1.34
N PHE A 115 13.32 0.46 -2.31
CA PHE A 115 12.46 0.29 -3.49
C PHE A 115 12.81 -0.99 -4.28
N LYS A 116 14.09 -1.35 -4.39
CA LYS A 116 14.52 -2.64 -4.97
C LYS A 116 14.02 -3.83 -4.17
N LYS A 117 14.03 -3.77 -2.83
CA LYS A 117 13.52 -4.86 -1.96
C LYS A 117 12.02 -5.07 -2.20
N VAL A 118 11.23 -4.00 -2.18
CA VAL A 118 9.78 -4.07 -2.46
C VAL A 118 9.52 -4.61 -3.87
N GLY A 119 10.25 -4.10 -4.87
CA GLY A 119 10.16 -4.56 -6.25
C GLY A 119 10.49 -6.06 -6.40
N LYS A 120 11.53 -6.55 -5.74
CA LYS A 120 11.86 -7.99 -5.71
C LYS A 120 10.75 -8.83 -5.09
N GLY A 121 10.15 -8.37 -3.99
CA GLY A 121 9.00 -9.04 -3.36
C GLY A 121 7.83 -9.20 -4.34
N LEU A 122 7.50 -8.14 -5.08
CA LEU A 122 6.48 -8.18 -6.12
C LEU A 122 6.84 -9.10 -7.28
N THR A 123 8.10 -9.12 -7.72
CA THR A 123 8.57 -10.05 -8.75
C THR A 123 8.37 -11.50 -8.34
N ILE A 124 8.76 -11.87 -7.11
CA ILE A 124 8.58 -13.24 -6.62
C ILE A 124 7.10 -13.59 -6.50
N ALA A 125 6.28 -12.67 -5.98
CA ALA A 125 4.83 -12.86 -5.92
C ALA A 125 4.23 -13.08 -7.32
N LYS A 126 4.61 -12.27 -8.31
CA LYS A 126 4.18 -12.41 -9.72
C LYS A 126 4.56 -13.78 -10.28
N SER A 127 5.79 -14.25 -10.07
CA SER A 127 6.22 -15.58 -10.51
C SER A 127 5.37 -16.68 -9.87
N LYS A 128 5.14 -16.62 -8.56
CA LYS A 128 4.27 -17.59 -7.87
C LYS A 128 2.81 -17.54 -8.33
N LEU A 129 2.29 -16.37 -8.73
CA LEU A 129 0.98 -16.25 -9.37
C LEU A 129 0.93 -17.01 -10.70
N GLN A 130 2.00 -16.98 -11.49
CA GLN A 130 2.09 -17.75 -12.73
C GLN A 130 2.16 -19.26 -12.46
N ASP A 131 2.90 -19.68 -11.45
CA ASP A 131 2.90 -21.10 -11.02
C ASP A 131 1.52 -21.54 -10.55
N LEU A 132 0.81 -20.69 -9.81
CA LEU A 132 -0.55 -20.94 -9.37
C LEU A 132 -1.51 -21.04 -10.56
N LYS A 133 -1.34 -20.20 -11.58
CA LYS A 133 -2.12 -20.28 -12.82
C LYS A 133 -2.01 -21.67 -13.45
N VAL A 134 -0.78 -22.20 -13.58
CA VAL A 134 -0.55 -23.56 -14.12
C VAL A 134 -1.28 -24.61 -13.27
N LYS A 135 -1.16 -24.55 -11.93
CA LYS A 135 -1.88 -25.46 -11.03
C LYS A 135 -3.41 -25.41 -11.19
N ILE A 136 -3.96 -24.24 -11.51
CA ILE A 136 -5.40 -24.04 -11.76
C ILE A 136 -5.80 -24.62 -13.11
N SER A 137 -4.99 -24.42 -14.15
CA SER A 137 -5.22 -25.01 -15.49
C SER A 137 -5.21 -26.55 -15.42
N ASP A 138 -4.35 -27.11 -14.57
CA ASP A 138 -4.22 -28.56 -14.35
C ASP A 138 -5.28 -29.14 -13.37
N ALA A 139 -6.24 -28.34 -12.92
CA ALA A 139 -7.25 -28.79 -11.97
C ALA A 139 -8.13 -29.91 -12.57
N GLN A 140 -8.14 -31.07 -11.90
CA GLN A 140 -8.86 -32.24 -12.40
C GLN A 140 -10.35 -32.13 -12.12
N ASN A 141 -11.16 -32.50 -13.12
CA ASN A 141 -12.63 -32.49 -13.03
C ASN A 141 -13.20 -31.12 -12.61
N ALA A 142 -12.54 -30.04 -13.02
CA ALA A 142 -13.01 -28.68 -12.86
C ALA A 142 -13.65 -28.17 -14.17
N ASP A 143 -14.68 -27.35 -14.07
CA ASP A 143 -15.33 -26.70 -15.20
C ASP A 143 -14.37 -25.68 -15.83
N GLY A 144 -13.95 -25.93 -17.07
CA GLY A 144 -13.01 -25.09 -17.82
C GLY A 144 -13.46 -23.64 -17.97
N SER A 145 -14.77 -23.36 -17.97
CA SER A 145 -15.28 -21.99 -18.01
C SER A 145 -14.96 -21.23 -16.72
N THR A 146 -15.01 -21.92 -15.57
CA THR A 146 -14.67 -21.35 -14.26
C THR A 146 -13.16 -21.23 -14.06
N ILE A 147 -12.36 -22.16 -14.61
CA ILE A 147 -10.88 -22.05 -14.66
C ILE A 147 -10.47 -20.76 -15.38
N LYS A 148 -11.04 -20.49 -16.55
CA LYS A 148 -10.70 -19.32 -17.36
C LYS A 148 -10.92 -17.99 -16.62
N ILE A 149 -12.00 -17.89 -15.85
CA ILE A 149 -12.28 -16.71 -15.01
C ILE A 149 -11.13 -16.45 -14.02
N VAL A 150 -10.58 -17.50 -13.42
CA VAL A 150 -9.44 -17.38 -12.51
C VAL A 150 -8.17 -17.00 -13.26
N GLU A 151 -7.90 -17.64 -14.40
CA GLU A 151 -6.75 -17.31 -15.24
C GLU A 151 -6.74 -15.84 -15.66
N ASP A 152 -7.89 -15.30 -16.06
CA ASP A 152 -8.07 -13.89 -16.41
C ASP A 152 -7.81 -12.97 -15.19
N ALA A 153 -8.28 -13.36 -14.00
CA ALA A 153 -8.00 -12.63 -12.76
C ALA A 153 -6.50 -12.62 -12.42
N ILE A 154 -5.80 -13.73 -12.62
CA ILE A 154 -4.34 -13.84 -12.39
C ILE A 154 -3.56 -12.98 -13.38
N LEU A 155 -3.95 -12.98 -14.66
CA LEU A 155 -3.34 -12.14 -15.68
C LEU A 155 -3.51 -10.66 -15.32
N GLY A 156 -4.73 -10.24 -14.97
CA GLY A 156 -5.00 -8.87 -14.54
C GLY A 156 -4.14 -8.45 -13.35
N ALA A 157 -4.00 -9.29 -12.31
CA ALA A 157 -3.13 -8.99 -11.18
C ALA A 157 -1.64 -8.94 -11.56
N SER A 158 -1.20 -9.83 -12.46
CA SER A 158 0.19 -9.90 -12.92
C SER A 158 0.62 -8.63 -13.67
N ASP A 159 -0.27 -8.07 -14.49
CA ASP A 159 -0.05 -6.80 -15.20
C ASP A 159 0.09 -5.63 -14.21
N ILE A 160 -0.67 -5.66 -13.11
CA ILE A 160 -0.55 -4.66 -12.05
C ILE A 160 0.76 -4.77 -11.31
N PHE A 161 1.19 -5.98 -10.96
CA PHE A 161 2.47 -6.17 -10.30
C PHE A 161 3.60 -5.72 -11.21
N GLU A 162 3.53 -5.97 -12.51
CA GLU A 162 4.51 -5.49 -13.48
C GLU A 162 4.61 -3.96 -13.52
N ARG A 163 3.48 -3.27 -13.53
CA ARG A 163 3.45 -1.79 -13.52
C ARG A 163 3.99 -1.21 -12.21
N LEU A 164 3.69 -1.84 -11.07
CA LEU A 164 4.26 -1.44 -9.78
C LEU A 164 5.78 -1.69 -9.72
N ILE A 165 6.25 -2.84 -10.22
CA ILE A 165 7.69 -3.17 -10.31
C ILE A 165 8.42 -2.14 -11.18
N ALA A 166 7.83 -1.74 -12.31
CA ALA A 166 8.40 -0.74 -13.20
C ALA A 166 8.54 0.64 -12.50
N ALA A 167 7.49 1.08 -11.79
CA ALA A 167 7.52 2.32 -11.03
C ALA A 167 8.60 2.29 -9.93
N LEU A 168 8.66 1.22 -9.14
CA LEU A 168 9.67 1.02 -8.08
C LEU A 168 11.09 0.98 -8.63
N THR A 169 11.29 0.39 -9.82
CA THR A 169 12.60 0.34 -10.48
C THR A 169 13.09 1.74 -10.85
N LYS A 170 12.20 2.59 -11.37
CA LYS A 170 12.53 3.98 -11.70
C LYS A 170 12.79 4.82 -10.45
N LEU A 171 11.97 4.65 -9.41
CA LEU A 171 12.19 5.30 -8.09
C LEU A 171 13.56 4.92 -7.52
N ALA A 172 13.91 3.63 -7.56
CA ALA A 172 15.23 3.16 -7.13
C ALA A 172 16.38 3.75 -7.96
N GLY A 173 16.15 4.03 -9.25
CA GLY A 173 17.14 4.61 -10.16
C GLY A 173 17.50 6.05 -9.85
N VAL A 174 16.59 6.83 -9.26
CA VAL A 174 16.81 8.25 -8.92
C VAL A 174 17.12 8.51 -7.44
N THR A 175 17.07 7.46 -6.62
CA THR A 175 17.36 7.49 -5.17
C THR A 175 18.60 6.64 -4.82
N ASN A 176 19.55 6.53 -5.73
CA ASN A 176 20.74 5.67 -5.60
C ASN A 176 22.03 6.42 -5.22
N ASP A 177 21.91 7.65 -4.75
CA ASP A 177 23.02 8.55 -4.43
C ASP A 177 23.71 8.18 -3.09
N GLY A 178 25.03 8.38 -3.02
CA GLY A 178 25.84 8.01 -1.84
C GLY A 178 25.78 9.02 -0.70
N THR A 179 25.22 10.19 -0.93
CA THR A 179 25.09 11.28 0.05
C THR A 179 24.09 10.95 1.15
N GLU A 180 24.31 11.48 2.36
CA GLU A 180 23.42 11.29 3.51
C GLU A 180 22.02 11.87 3.28
N ILE A 181 21.03 11.20 3.89
CA ILE A 181 19.70 11.75 4.08
C ILE A 181 19.80 12.94 5.03
N GLY A 182 19.33 14.11 4.59
CA GLY A 182 19.50 15.34 5.33
C GLY A 182 20.88 15.99 5.18
N ASP A 183 21.58 15.74 4.06
CA ASP A 183 22.86 16.38 3.74
C ASP A 183 22.82 17.88 3.99
N THR A 184 23.73 18.31 4.85
CA THR A 184 23.88 19.69 5.29
C THR A 184 25.28 19.86 5.85
N ALA A 185 25.82 21.07 5.70
CA ALA A 185 27.09 21.46 6.29
C ALA A 185 26.85 22.45 7.43
N SER A 186 27.79 22.51 8.38
CA SER A 186 27.77 23.54 9.42
C SER A 186 27.79 24.93 8.80
N ALA A 187 26.86 25.79 9.21
CA ALA A 187 26.65 27.11 8.60
C ALA A 187 26.48 27.08 7.06
N GLY A 188 25.99 25.96 6.51
CA GLY A 188 25.80 25.76 5.08
C GLY A 188 24.51 26.38 4.57
N ALA A 189 24.54 26.94 3.36
CA ALA A 189 23.34 27.33 2.62
C ALA A 189 22.63 26.11 2.01
N ALA A 190 21.35 26.27 1.66
CA ALA A 190 20.63 25.21 0.95
C ALA A 190 21.06 25.14 -0.51
N VAL A 191 21.00 23.95 -1.09
CA VAL A 191 21.22 23.69 -2.52
C VAL A 191 19.99 22.99 -3.08
N ALA A 192 19.50 23.44 -4.23
CA ALA A 192 18.36 22.82 -4.90
C ALA A 192 18.59 21.33 -5.18
N ALA A 193 17.53 20.54 -5.05
CA ALA A 193 17.53 19.17 -5.54
C ALA A 193 17.62 19.12 -7.07
N ASP A 194 18.15 18.02 -7.60
CA ASP A 194 18.10 17.77 -9.04
C ASP A 194 16.65 17.64 -9.51
N LYS A 195 16.23 18.61 -10.33
CA LYS A 195 14.86 18.71 -10.83
C LYS A 195 14.39 17.43 -11.53
N ASN A 196 15.23 16.84 -12.39
CA ASN A 196 14.85 15.65 -13.15
C ASN A 196 14.57 14.45 -12.23
N SER A 197 15.38 14.27 -11.18
CA SER A 197 15.19 13.22 -10.19
C SER A 197 13.90 13.44 -9.39
N VAL A 198 13.61 14.69 -9.02
CA VAL A 198 12.35 15.04 -8.32
C VAL A 198 11.14 14.78 -9.23
N ASP A 199 11.20 15.17 -10.50
CA ASP A 199 10.13 14.93 -11.48
C ASP A 199 9.83 13.44 -11.67
N VAL A 200 10.86 12.59 -11.69
CA VAL A 200 10.68 11.13 -11.75
C VAL A 200 9.97 10.61 -10.51
N ILE A 201 10.34 11.08 -9.31
CA ILE A 201 9.63 10.67 -8.09
C ILE A 201 8.16 11.07 -8.14
N ILE A 202 7.87 12.32 -8.51
CA ILE A 202 6.49 12.83 -8.64
C ILE A 202 5.68 11.98 -9.62
N ALA A 203 6.23 11.73 -10.81
CA ALA A 203 5.55 10.96 -11.85
C ALA A 203 5.28 9.51 -11.42
N GLU A 204 6.24 8.85 -10.78
CA GLU A 204 6.07 7.44 -10.39
C GLU A 204 5.20 7.28 -9.13
N VAL A 205 5.22 8.24 -8.20
CA VAL A 205 4.22 8.31 -7.12
C VAL A 205 2.81 8.47 -7.69
N GLN A 206 2.63 9.35 -8.68
CA GLN A 206 1.36 9.52 -9.38
C GLN A 206 0.93 8.22 -10.07
N ASN A 207 1.85 7.51 -10.73
CA ASN A 207 1.57 6.22 -11.36
C ASN A 207 1.10 5.17 -10.35
N ILE A 208 1.77 5.04 -9.20
CA ILE A 208 1.40 4.09 -8.14
C ILE A 208 0.00 4.39 -7.62
N ILE A 209 -0.32 5.66 -7.36
CA ILE A 209 -1.64 6.10 -6.89
C ILE A 209 -2.72 5.81 -7.94
N ASN A 210 -2.47 6.16 -9.22
CA ASN A 210 -3.41 5.89 -10.31
C ASN A 210 -3.66 4.40 -10.50
N ILE A 211 -2.64 3.55 -10.29
CA ILE A 211 -2.80 2.09 -10.28
C ILE A 211 -3.73 1.67 -9.14
N ALA A 212 -3.49 2.16 -7.92
CA ALA A 212 -4.30 1.83 -6.76
C ALA A 212 -5.78 2.24 -6.94
N GLU A 213 -6.04 3.46 -7.39
CA GLU A 213 -7.39 3.99 -7.59
C GLU A 213 -8.18 3.23 -8.65
N LYS A 214 -7.54 2.86 -9.77
CA LYS A 214 -8.14 2.01 -10.82
C LYS A 214 -8.58 0.65 -10.27
N PHE A 215 -8.02 0.21 -9.15
CA PHE A 215 -8.34 -1.06 -8.50
C PHE A 215 -9.29 -0.92 -7.31
N GLY A 216 -9.89 0.26 -7.15
CA GLY A 216 -10.89 0.53 -6.11
C GLY A 216 -10.27 0.89 -4.76
N ILE A 217 -8.96 1.13 -4.70
CA ILE A 217 -8.31 1.63 -3.49
C ILE A 217 -8.54 3.12 -3.39
N LYS A 218 -9.38 3.53 -2.43
CA LYS A 218 -9.54 4.94 -2.08
C LYS A 218 -8.34 5.42 -1.27
N ILE A 219 -7.73 6.51 -1.72
CA ILE A 219 -6.65 7.21 -1.04
C ILE A 219 -7.21 8.56 -0.61
N ASP A 220 -7.30 8.78 0.70
CA ASP A 220 -7.69 10.07 1.26
C ASP A 220 -6.56 11.08 1.05
N THR A 221 -6.92 12.35 0.88
CA THR A 221 -5.96 13.47 0.77
C THR A 221 -5.35 13.83 2.12
N GLY A 222 -5.91 13.35 3.24
CA GLY A 222 -5.40 13.63 4.58
C GLY A 222 -5.51 15.10 4.99
N ALA A 223 -4.95 15.43 6.15
CA ALA A 223 -4.94 16.79 6.68
C ALA A 223 -3.70 17.56 6.22
N ALA A 224 -3.87 18.50 5.29
CA ALA A 224 -2.74 19.28 4.75
C ALA A 224 -1.99 20.09 5.83
N GLY A 225 -2.70 20.54 6.86
CA GLY A 225 -2.15 21.38 7.93
C GLY A 225 -2.27 22.86 7.62
N ALA A 226 -1.44 23.67 8.30
CA ALA A 226 -1.46 25.12 8.19
C ALA A 226 -0.24 25.64 7.43
N ALA A 227 -0.32 26.89 6.95
CA ALA A 227 0.81 27.55 6.32
C ALA A 227 2.02 27.63 7.26
N VAL A 228 3.21 27.39 6.71
CA VAL A 228 4.47 27.42 7.44
C VAL A 228 5.27 28.64 7.01
N ALA A 229 5.55 29.52 7.95
CA ALA A 229 6.36 30.71 7.71
C ALA A 229 7.80 30.34 7.33
N ALA A 230 8.45 31.25 6.60
CA ALA A 230 9.84 31.11 6.16
C ALA A 230 10.79 30.70 7.31
N ASN A 231 10.73 31.42 8.44
CA ASN A 231 11.54 31.18 9.64
C ASN A 231 11.03 30.05 10.57
N ALA A 232 9.98 29.32 10.16
CA ALA A 232 9.44 28.16 10.86
C ALA A 232 9.89 26.83 10.23
N GLY A 233 10.79 26.87 9.23
CA GLY A 233 11.42 25.67 8.68
C GLY A 233 11.80 25.80 7.21
N GLY A 234 11.08 26.63 6.45
CA GLY A 234 11.36 26.87 5.03
C GLY A 234 12.80 27.31 4.75
N GLU A 235 13.39 28.08 5.66
CA GLU A 235 14.76 28.58 5.55
C GLU A 235 15.77 27.44 5.41
N ALA A 236 15.61 26.39 6.22
CA ALA A 236 16.45 25.21 6.19
C ALA A 236 16.29 24.40 4.89
N VAL A 237 15.21 24.62 4.14
CA VAL A 237 14.92 23.90 2.90
C VAL A 237 15.42 24.65 1.67
N ALA A 238 15.19 25.97 1.57
CA ALA A 238 15.36 26.69 0.30
C ALA A 238 16.09 28.04 0.40
N LYS A 239 16.71 28.40 1.52
CA LYS A 239 17.48 29.66 1.60
C LYS A 239 18.77 29.59 0.77
N SER A 240 18.93 30.55 -0.13
CA SER A 240 20.14 30.71 -0.95
C SER A 240 21.23 31.52 -0.24
N GLY A 241 22.49 31.20 -0.53
CA GLY A 241 23.66 32.05 -0.22
C GLY A 241 24.03 32.24 1.25
N ALA A 242 23.22 31.80 2.20
CA ALA A 242 23.49 31.92 3.63
C ALA A 242 22.87 30.77 4.44
N ALA A 243 23.43 30.53 5.62
CA ALA A 243 22.90 29.59 6.59
C ALA A 243 21.49 30.00 7.06
N ALA A 244 20.71 28.99 7.44
CA ALA A 244 19.47 29.16 8.16
C ALA A 244 19.73 29.83 9.51
N GLY A 245 18.79 30.65 9.97
CA GLY A 245 18.83 31.25 11.29
C GLY A 245 18.87 30.19 12.40
N ALA A 246 19.48 30.56 13.53
CA ALA A 246 19.55 29.70 14.71
C ALA A 246 18.15 29.26 15.17
N GLY A 247 18.00 27.97 15.49
CA GLY A 247 16.75 27.35 15.91
C GLY A 247 15.76 27.06 14.77
N VAL A 248 16.03 27.44 13.52
CA VAL A 248 15.16 27.09 12.39
C VAL A 248 15.19 25.59 12.05
N PRO A 249 16.35 24.91 12.05
CA PRO A 249 16.41 23.45 11.98
C PRO A 249 15.52 22.70 12.98
N ALA A 250 15.45 23.17 14.23
CA ALA A 250 14.58 22.57 15.24
C ALA A 250 13.09 22.78 14.89
N LYS A 251 12.72 23.99 14.46
CA LYS A 251 11.35 24.28 13.99
C LYS A 251 10.98 23.46 12.76
N LEU A 252 11.92 23.24 11.83
CA LEU A 252 11.70 22.35 10.68
C LEU A 252 11.31 20.95 11.16
N ALA A 253 12.03 20.38 12.13
CA ALA A 253 11.70 19.08 12.69
C ALA A 253 10.28 19.06 13.30
N ASP A 254 9.90 20.12 14.03
CA ASP A 254 8.55 20.25 14.61
C ASP A 254 7.46 20.33 13.53
N GLU A 255 7.66 21.11 12.48
CA GLU A 255 6.68 21.25 11.40
C GLU A 255 6.55 19.97 10.56
N VAL A 256 7.66 19.25 10.32
CA VAL A 256 7.65 17.93 9.69
C VAL A 256 6.93 16.91 10.59
N ALA A 257 7.12 16.97 11.90
CA ALA A 257 6.45 16.06 12.83
C ALA A 257 4.92 16.20 12.77
N LYS A 258 4.40 17.42 12.59
CA LYS A 258 2.96 17.71 12.44
C LYS A 258 2.34 17.23 11.14
N ALA A 259 3.14 17.03 10.08
CA ALA A 259 2.62 16.70 8.76
C ALA A 259 1.96 15.31 8.71
N ASP A 260 0.78 15.23 8.10
CA ASP A 260 0.08 13.99 7.83
C ASP A 260 0.73 13.27 6.62
N PRO A 261 1.16 12.00 6.76
CA PRO A 261 1.71 11.22 5.64
C PRO A 261 0.78 11.13 4.41
N LEU A 262 -0.54 11.02 4.60
CA LEU A 262 -1.50 10.99 3.50
C LEU A 262 -1.53 12.32 2.74
N ALA A 263 -1.46 13.43 3.48
CA ALA A 263 -1.36 14.73 2.85
C ALA A 263 -0.03 14.93 2.14
N MET A 264 1.07 14.42 2.70
CA MET A 264 2.39 14.49 2.05
C MET A 264 2.39 13.77 0.70
N ILE A 265 1.82 12.57 0.60
CA ILE A 265 1.77 11.85 -0.68
C ILE A 265 0.82 12.53 -1.68
N ASP A 266 -0.27 13.14 -1.21
CA ASP A 266 -1.14 13.98 -2.04
C ASP A 266 -0.41 15.23 -2.54
N LYS A 267 0.45 15.86 -1.73
CA LYS A 267 1.28 16.98 -2.19
C LYS A 267 2.32 16.53 -3.21
N ILE A 268 2.95 15.37 -3.02
CA ILE A 268 3.95 14.85 -3.97
C ILE A 268 3.31 14.53 -5.31
N LYS A 269 2.17 13.83 -5.35
CA LYS A 269 1.53 13.44 -6.62
C LYS A 269 1.09 14.65 -7.47
N ASN A 270 0.81 15.77 -6.82
CA ASN A 270 0.34 17.01 -7.44
C ASN A 270 1.44 18.07 -7.57
N ALA A 271 2.68 17.77 -7.18
CA ALA A 271 3.75 18.74 -7.11
C ALA A 271 4.21 19.21 -8.50
N ASN A 272 4.61 20.48 -8.58
CA ASN A 272 5.23 21.07 -9.76
C ASN A 272 6.61 21.65 -9.42
N THR A 273 7.63 21.27 -10.19
CA THR A 273 9.03 21.69 -10.01
C THR A 273 9.43 22.89 -10.89
N GLY A 274 8.57 23.28 -11.83
CA GLY A 274 8.80 24.37 -12.79
C GLY A 274 8.41 25.76 -12.28
N THR A 275 7.78 25.85 -11.11
CA THR A 275 7.27 27.10 -10.55
C THR A 275 8.35 27.81 -9.72
N GLU A 276 8.45 29.13 -9.85
CA GLU A 276 9.29 29.96 -8.99
C GLU A 276 8.71 30.08 -7.58
N LEU A 277 9.56 30.41 -6.61
CA LEU A 277 9.11 30.57 -5.23
C LEU A 277 8.30 31.86 -5.04
N ALA A 278 7.11 31.72 -4.48
CA ALA A 278 6.15 32.77 -4.18
C ALA A 278 6.52 33.55 -2.92
N ALA A 279 6.28 34.87 -2.94
CA ALA A 279 6.64 35.78 -1.86
C ALA A 279 5.78 35.69 -0.58
N ASN A 280 4.74 34.84 -0.55
CA ASN A 280 3.70 34.83 0.49
C ASN A 280 3.53 33.48 1.23
N ASN A 281 4.62 32.76 1.51
CA ASN A 281 4.61 31.45 2.18
C ASN A 281 3.63 30.45 1.54
N ASN A 282 3.44 30.52 0.22
CA ASN A 282 2.45 29.73 -0.51
C ASN A 282 3.11 28.72 -1.44
N ASN A 283 4.35 28.32 -1.13
CA ASN A 283 5.11 27.41 -1.96
C ASN A 283 4.68 25.96 -1.75
N GLU A 284 4.66 25.22 -2.86
CA GLU A 284 4.29 23.81 -2.90
C GLU A 284 5.54 22.93 -2.91
N ALA A 285 5.35 21.64 -2.65
CA ALA A 285 6.43 20.70 -2.38
C ALA A 285 7.52 20.64 -3.47
N GLY A 286 7.11 20.61 -4.75
CA GLY A 286 8.02 20.51 -5.89
C GLY A 286 8.94 21.72 -6.01
N ALA A 287 8.36 22.92 -5.99
CA ALA A 287 9.11 24.17 -6.07
C ALA A 287 10.10 24.32 -4.89
N LEU A 288 9.65 24.04 -3.66
CA LEU A 288 10.52 24.10 -2.47
C LEU A 288 11.70 23.11 -2.53
N ALA A 289 11.51 21.94 -3.15
CA ALA A 289 12.58 20.97 -3.30
C ALA A 289 13.63 21.42 -4.33
N THR A 290 13.18 22.00 -5.46
CA THR A 290 14.02 22.25 -6.66
C THR A 290 14.46 23.70 -6.85
N LYS A 291 14.01 24.63 -6.02
CA LYS A 291 14.38 26.05 -6.08
C LYS A 291 15.02 26.52 -4.79
N ILE A 292 15.73 27.65 -4.89
CA ILE A 292 16.33 28.37 -3.78
C ILE A 292 16.06 29.87 -3.95
N ASP A 293 15.86 30.59 -2.86
CA ASP A 293 15.61 32.02 -2.85
C ASP A 293 16.17 32.66 -1.56
N ALA A 294 16.40 33.97 -1.58
CA ALA A 294 16.95 34.69 -0.42
C ALA A 294 15.93 34.89 0.72
N ASN A 295 14.62 34.95 0.40
CA ASN A 295 13.56 35.33 1.34
C ASN A 295 12.27 34.49 1.21
N ASN A 296 12.00 33.92 0.05
CA ASN A 296 10.67 33.41 -0.33
C ASN A 296 10.52 31.90 -0.14
N TYR A 297 10.83 31.35 1.03
CA TYR A 297 10.92 29.90 1.26
C TYR A 297 9.87 29.30 2.20
N GLY A 298 8.84 30.06 2.62
CA GLY A 298 7.73 29.49 3.39
C GLY A 298 6.84 28.56 2.58
N ALA A 299 6.16 27.63 3.24
CA ALA A 299 5.36 26.59 2.60
C ALA A 299 3.86 26.81 2.81
N LYS A 300 3.07 26.46 1.79
CA LYS A 300 1.61 26.60 1.80
C LYS A 300 0.96 25.80 2.93
N THR A 301 1.49 24.63 3.25
CA THR A 301 1.05 23.79 4.36
C THR A 301 2.20 23.02 5.01
N ASN A 302 1.96 22.46 6.20
CA ASN A 302 2.87 21.49 6.83
C ASN A 302 3.20 20.32 5.89
N ALA A 303 2.19 19.80 5.19
CA ALA A 303 2.37 18.71 4.23
C ALA A 303 3.25 19.13 3.05
N ASP A 304 3.09 20.36 2.53
CA ASP A 304 3.94 20.89 1.44
C ASP A 304 5.41 21.00 1.88
N LEU A 305 5.67 21.51 3.10
CA LEU A 305 7.02 21.59 3.64
C LEU A 305 7.64 20.19 3.82
N ALA A 306 6.93 19.28 4.48
CA ALA A 306 7.44 17.94 4.76
C ALA A 306 7.63 17.12 3.47
N ALA A 307 6.72 17.27 2.49
CA ALA A 307 6.89 16.68 1.17
C ALA A 307 8.13 17.24 0.46
N ALA A 308 8.36 18.55 0.48
CA ALA A 308 9.58 19.16 -0.07
C ALA A 308 10.84 18.61 0.58
N VAL A 309 10.84 18.50 1.92
CA VAL A 309 11.94 17.91 2.69
C VAL A 309 12.19 16.47 2.23
N SER A 310 11.14 15.65 2.12
CA SER A 310 11.29 14.26 1.67
C SER A 310 11.86 14.16 0.25
N LEU A 311 11.33 14.93 -0.71
CA LEU A 311 11.79 14.94 -2.10
C LEU A 311 13.26 15.30 -2.16
N LYS A 312 13.63 16.41 -1.51
CA LYS A 312 15.00 16.90 -1.44
C LYS A 312 15.96 15.94 -0.75
N ALA A 313 15.49 15.26 0.30
CA ALA A 313 16.27 14.30 1.05
C ALA A 313 16.52 13.00 0.28
N MET A 314 15.60 12.57 -0.61
CA MET A 314 15.73 11.33 -1.40
C MET A 314 16.52 11.51 -2.70
N THR A 315 16.52 12.72 -3.29
CA THR A 315 17.12 12.97 -4.61
C THR A 315 18.53 13.54 -4.53
N LYS A 316 19.33 13.29 -5.56
CA LYS A 316 20.69 13.84 -5.70
C LYS A 316 20.72 15.38 -5.65
N SER A 317 21.89 15.93 -5.32
CA SER A 317 22.22 17.36 -5.24
C SER A 317 21.52 18.19 -4.16
N GLY A 318 20.38 17.74 -3.62
CA GLY A 318 19.67 18.49 -2.58
C GLY A 318 20.54 18.69 -1.34
N LYS A 319 20.66 19.91 -0.83
CA LYS A 319 21.28 20.16 0.47
C LYS A 319 20.42 21.07 1.30
N PHE A 320 20.31 20.76 2.57
CA PHE A 320 19.60 21.59 3.53
C PHE A 320 20.54 22.62 4.14
N SER A 321 19.96 23.69 4.65
CA SER A 321 20.67 24.72 5.38
C SER A 321 20.54 24.51 6.88
N ALA A 322 21.66 24.66 7.59
CA ALA A 322 21.72 24.56 9.04
C ALA A 322 22.57 25.70 9.62
N ALA A 323 22.20 26.16 10.82
CA ALA A 323 23.09 26.97 11.64
C ALA A 323 24.26 26.12 12.17
N VAL A 324 25.26 26.78 12.76
CA VAL A 324 26.40 26.10 13.38
C VAL A 324 25.91 25.14 14.49
N ASN A 325 26.34 23.89 14.45
CA ASN A 325 25.98 22.83 15.41
C ASN A 325 24.48 22.44 15.45
N GLU A 326 23.70 22.73 14.40
CA GLU A 326 22.27 22.37 14.31
C GLU A 326 21.94 21.36 13.20
N GLU A 327 22.96 20.72 12.61
CA GLU A 327 22.83 19.75 11.52
C GLU A 327 21.98 18.54 11.92
N GLY A 328 22.08 18.12 13.18
CA GLY A 328 21.34 16.97 13.72
C GLY A 328 19.82 17.14 13.61
N ALA A 329 19.30 18.36 13.81
CA ALA A 329 17.86 18.63 13.70
C ALA A 329 17.37 18.53 12.25
N VAL A 330 18.18 19.00 11.29
CA VAL A 330 17.91 18.85 9.86
C VAL A 330 17.88 17.36 9.46
N LYS A 331 18.88 16.59 9.89
CA LYS A 331 18.94 15.15 9.60
C LYS A 331 17.74 14.41 10.19
N ALA A 332 17.33 14.75 11.42
CA ALA A 332 16.14 14.18 12.04
C ALA A 332 14.85 14.53 11.25
N ALA A 333 14.70 15.79 10.84
CA ALA A 333 13.56 16.22 10.01
C ALA A 333 13.52 15.48 8.67
N ALA A 334 14.67 15.36 7.99
CA ALA A 334 14.79 14.66 6.72
C ALA A 334 14.43 13.17 6.85
N VAL A 335 15.01 12.47 7.82
CA VAL A 335 14.72 11.05 8.09
C VAL A 335 13.24 10.83 8.39
N ASN A 336 12.64 11.69 9.23
CA ASN A 336 11.21 11.61 9.55
C ASN A 336 10.34 11.79 8.30
N ALA A 337 10.62 12.84 7.50
CA ALA A 337 9.88 13.10 6.27
C ALA A 337 9.97 11.93 5.28
N VAL A 338 11.16 11.37 5.06
CA VAL A 338 11.37 10.22 4.16
C VAL A 338 10.60 8.99 4.66
N ASN A 339 10.71 8.65 5.95
CA ASN A 339 10.00 7.50 6.51
C ASN A 339 8.47 7.66 6.42
N LYS A 340 7.93 8.86 6.61
CA LYS A 340 6.49 9.12 6.42
C LYS A 340 6.03 8.85 4.99
N VAL A 341 6.78 9.32 3.98
CA VAL A 341 6.45 9.08 2.56
C VAL A 341 6.56 7.61 2.19
N LEU A 342 7.66 6.95 2.58
CA LEU A 342 7.85 5.53 2.25
C LEU A 342 6.82 4.66 2.96
N GLY A 343 6.51 4.94 4.23
CA GLY A 343 5.50 4.23 4.98
C GLY A 343 4.09 4.31 4.36
N ILE A 344 3.68 5.49 3.87
CA ILE A 344 2.38 5.60 3.20
C ILE A 344 2.38 4.94 1.80
N LEU A 345 3.50 4.98 1.07
CA LEU A 345 3.65 4.25 -0.18
C LEU A 345 3.51 2.74 0.03
N ASP A 346 4.10 2.18 1.09
CA ASP A 346 3.94 0.77 1.45
C ASP A 346 2.48 0.40 1.72
N VAL A 347 1.75 1.25 2.44
CA VAL A 347 0.32 1.03 2.68
C VAL A 347 -0.47 1.02 1.36
N ILE A 348 -0.17 1.94 0.44
CA ILE A 348 -0.84 2.02 -0.86
C ILE A 348 -0.53 0.79 -1.71
N ILE A 349 0.74 0.40 -1.82
CA ILE A 349 1.18 -0.77 -2.58
C ILE A 349 0.60 -2.05 -1.95
N GLY A 350 0.69 -2.19 -0.63
CA GLY A 350 0.13 -3.28 0.14
C GLY A 350 -1.36 -3.48 -0.10
N ARG A 351 -2.17 -2.42 0.05
CA ARG A 351 -3.61 -2.47 -0.22
C ARG A 351 -3.92 -2.84 -1.67
N THR A 352 -3.15 -2.31 -2.62
CA THR A 352 -3.31 -2.62 -4.05
C THR A 352 -3.06 -4.10 -4.32
N VAL A 353 -1.98 -4.66 -3.77
CA VAL A 353 -1.65 -6.08 -3.92
C VAL A 353 -2.69 -6.95 -3.24
N SER A 354 -3.03 -6.69 -1.98
CA SER A 354 -4.05 -7.45 -1.25
C SER A 354 -5.39 -7.48 -1.99
N SER A 355 -5.86 -6.34 -2.49
CA SER A 355 -7.12 -6.28 -3.25
C SER A 355 -7.08 -7.13 -4.52
N ASN A 356 -5.94 -7.19 -5.22
CA ASN A 356 -5.79 -8.05 -6.39
C ASN A 356 -5.77 -9.53 -6.01
N LEU A 357 -5.06 -9.91 -4.95
CA LEU A 357 -5.04 -11.29 -4.46
C LEU A 357 -6.43 -11.74 -3.98
N ASP A 358 -7.19 -10.85 -3.34
CA ASP A 358 -8.57 -11.12 -2.92
C ASP A 358 -9.48 -11.37 -4.11
N LYS A 359 -9.36 -10.62 -5.22
CA LYS A 359 -10.12 -10.88 -6.45
C LYS A 359 -9.84 -12.27 -7.02
N ILE A 360 -8.57 -12.67 -7.08
CA ILE A 360 -8.19 -14.02 -7.54
C ILE A 360 -8.77 -15.07 -6.59
N ARG A 361 -8.68 -14.85 -5.27
CA ARG A 361 -9.25 -15.75 -4.28
C ARG A 361 -10.77 -15.93 -4.46
N GLU A 362 -11.51 -14.85 -4.67
CA GLU A 362 -12.95 -14.94 -4.94
C GLU A 362 -13.24 -15.68 -6.24
N ALA A 363 -12.44 -15.47 -7.30
CA ALA A 363 -12.57 -16.24 -8.53
C ALA A 363 -12.34 -17.75 -8.30
N VAL A 364 -11.34 -18.11 -7.48
CA VAL A 364 -11.02 -19.51 -7.15
C VAL A 364 -12.14 -20.20 -6.37
N LYS A 365 -12.85 -19.48 -5.47
CA LYS A 365 -14.05 -20.02 -4.82
C LYS A 365 -15.17 -20.35 -5.81
N GLY A 366 -15.15 -19.71 -6.98
CA GLY A 366 -16.10 -19.92 -8.06
C GLY A 366 -15.78 -21.14 -8.95
N ILE A 367 -14.66 -21.84 -8.74
CA ILE A 367 -14.33 -23.05 -9.50
C ILE A 367 -15.38 -24.13 -9.20
N LYS A 368 -15.99 -24.67 -10.26
CA LYS A 368 -17.02 -25.71 -10.15
C LYS A 368 -16.47 -27.07 -10.56
N TYR A 369 -16.99 -28.11 -9.91
CA TYR A 369 -16.78 -29.49 -10.35
C TYR A 369 -17.49 -29.70 -11.69
N TYR A 370 -16.79 -30.32 -12.65
CA TYR A 370 -17.35 -30.72 -13.93
C TYR A 370 -18.07 -32.06 -13.76
N GLU A 371 -19.40 -32.03 -13.77
CA GLU A 371 -20.20 -33.24 -13.95
C GLU A 371 -20.37 -33.47 -15.45
N SER A 372 -19.70 -34.50 -15.99
CA SER A 372 -20.10 -35.01 -17.31
C SER A 372 -21.54 -35.48 -17.16
N SER A 373 -22.49 -34.82 -17.80
CA SER A 373 -23.88 -35.26 -17.86
C SER A 373 -23.89 -36.71 -18.34
N GLY A 374 -24.07 -37.65 -17.41
CA GLY A 374 -24.53 -38.98 -17.75
C GLY A 374 -25.88 -38.79 -18.41
N THR A 375 -26.00 -39.30 -19.63
CA THR A 375 -27.20 -39.32 -20.46
C THR A 375 -28.47 -39.35 -19.59
N GLU A 376 -29.34 -38.36 -19.74
CA GLU A 376 -30.73 -38.51 -19.30
C GLU A 376 -31.29 -39.71 -20.07
N VAL A 377 -31.35 -40.87 -19.40
CA VAL A 377 -32.17 -41.97 -19.89
C VAL A 377 -33.60 -41.49 -19.75
N SER A 378 -34.22 -41.14 -20.87
CA SER A 378 -35.65 -40.93 -20.99
C SER A 378 -36.40 -42.07 -20.32
N GLN A 379 -36.95 -41.85 -19.13
CA GLN A 379 -38.03 -42.69 -18.62
C GLN A 379 -39.32 -42.23 -19.30
N SER A 380 -39.56 -42.79 -20.49
CA SER A 380 -40.89 -42.89 -21.05
C SER A 380 -41.68 -43.96 -20.28
N ASP A 381 -42.26 -43.59 -19.14
CA ASP A 381 -43.27 -44.43 -18.50
C ASP A 381 -44.65 -44.04 -19.02
N THR A 382 -45.03 -44.79 -20.06
CA THR A 382 -46.40 -44.95 -20.51
C THR A 382 -47.23 -45.56 -19.38
N THR A 383 -48.23 -44.84 -18.88
CA THR A 383 -49.25 -45.41 -18.00
C THR A 383 -50.27 -46.21 -18.83
N PRO A 384 -50.49 -47.52 -18.56
CA PRO A 384 -51.72 -48.18 -18.95
C PRO A 384 -52.74 -47.98 -17.81
N THR A 385 -53.70 -47.09 -18.00
CA THR A 385 -54.92 -47.04 -17.18
C THR A 385 -55.77 -48.27 -17.47
N SER A 386 -55.72 -49.27 -16.59
CA SER A 386 -56.74 -50.30 -16.48
C SER A 386 -57.85 -49.83 -15.55
N ILE A 387 -59.06 -50.06 -16.03
CA ILE A 387 -60.36 -49.71 -15.48
C ILE A 387 -60.76 -50.73 -14.40
N THR A 388 -61.88 -50.43 -13.71
CA THR A 388 -62.82 -51.28 -12.96
C THR A 388 -62.56 -51.43 -11.45
N LYS A 389 -63.55 -51.26 -10.57
CA LYS A 389 -65.01 -51.33 -10.72
C LYS A 389 -65.71 -50.56 -9.59
#